data_AF-A0A1F2UVK5-F1
#
_entry.id   AF-A0A1F2UVK5-F1
#
_cell.length_a   1.000
_cell.length_b   1.000
_cell.length_c   1.000
_cell.angle_alpha   90.00
_cell.angle_beta   90.00
_cell.angle_gamma   90.00
#
_symmetry.space_group_name_H-M   'P 1'
#
loop_
_entity.id
_entity.type
_entity.pdbx_description
1 polymer ?
#
loop_
_entity_poly.entity_id
_entity_poly.type
_entity_poly.pdbx_seq_one_letter_code
_entity_poly.pdbx_strand_id
1 'polypeptide(L)' 'MTLKELEAEALKLNPNSRAKLATKLLSSLEVLSDAEIERLWNEEALRRNEELEKGKATARPAQDVIRDARARAS' A
#
# COMPACT_ATOMS: atom_id res chain seq x y z
N MET A 1 2.14 -27.23 -2.76
CA MET A 1 2.26 -26.37 -1.59
C MET A 1 1.18 -25.31 -1.67
N THR A 2 0.31 -25.24 -0.67
CA THR A 2 -0.77 -24.24 -0.57
C THR A 2 -0.24 -22.92 0.00
N LEU A 3 -0.99 -21.82 -0.16
CA LEU A 3 -0.62 -20.54 0.45
C LEU A 3 -0.45 -20.65 1.97
N LYS A 4 -1.36 -21.38 2.62
CA LYS A 4 -1.32 -21.64 4.06
C LYS A 4 -0.09 -22.43 4.50
N GLU A 5 0.34 -23.38 3.69
CA GLU A 5 1.60 -24.12 3.93
C GLU A 5 2.82 -23.21 3.77
N LEU A 6 2.85 -22.36 2.74
CA LEU A 6 3.93 -21.41 2.51
C LEU A 6 4.06 -20.39 3.65
N GLU A 7 2.95 -19.85 4.13
CA GLU A 7 2.90 -18.94 5.27
C GLU A 7 3.45 -19.60 6.54
N ALA A 8 3.02 -20.83 6.82
CA ALA A 8 3.50 -21.59 7.97
C ALA A 8 5.02 -21.81 7.93
N GLU A 9 5.58 -22.14 6.76
CA GLU A 9 7.04 -22.29 6.60
C GLU A 9 7.78 -20.94 6.71
N ALA A 10 7.25 -19.87 6.11
CA ALA A 10 7.85 -18.53 6.20
C ALA A 10 7.89 -18.01 7.65
N LEU A 11 6.89 -18.35 8.46
CA LEU A 11 6.85 -17.96 9.87
C LEU A 11 7.84 -18.72 10.76
N LYS A 12 8.36 -19.87 10.32
CA LYS A 12 9.44 -20.60 11.01
C LYS A 12 10.81 -19.95 10.85
N LEU A 13 10.97 -19.05 9.88
CA LEU A 13 12.22 -18.31 9.68
C LEU A 13 12.52 -17.40 10.87
N ASN A 14 13.81 -17.25 11.20
CA ASN A 14 14.23 -16.22 12.14
C ASN A 14 13.83 -14.82 11.64
N PRO A 15 13.75 -13.81 12.53
CA PRO A 15 13.27 -12.49 12.15
C PRO A 15 14.00 -11.84 10.97
N ASN A 16 15.32 -12.01 10.86
CA ASN A 16 16.12 -11.41 9.78
C ASN A 16 15.86 -12.10 8.42
N SER A 17 15.83 -13.43 8.40
CA SER A 17 15.51 -14.19 7.18
C SER A 17 14.08 -13.94 6.72
N ARG A 18 13.14 -13.83 7.67
CA ARG A 18 11.74 -13.50 7.37
C ARG A 18 11.60 -12.08 6.79
N ALA A 19 12.30 -11.09 7.36
CA ALA A 19 12.33 -9.73 6.83
C ALA A 19 12.89 -9.68 5.40
N LYS A 20 14.00 -10.38 5.13
CA LYS A 20 14.58 -10.49 3.78
C LYS A 20 13.62 -11.12 2.77
N LEU A 21 12.89 -12.18 3.17
CA LEU A 21 11.89 -12.82 2.31
C LEU A 21 10.72 -11.86 2.04
N ALA A 22 10.22 -11.17 3.06
CA ALA A 22 9.17 -10.17 2.91
C ALA A 22 9.58 -9.03 1.96
N THR A 23 10.81 -8.53 2.06
CA THR A 23 11.34 -7.51 1.13
C THR A 23 11.38 -8.02 -0.31
N LYS A 24 11.86 -9.25 -0.56
CA LYS A 24 11.87 -9.82 -1.91
C LYS A 24 10.49 -10.01 -2.49
N LEU A 25 9.53 -10.48 -1.68
CA LEU A 25 8.15 -10.62 -2.10
C LEU A 25 7.54 -9.26 -2.41
N LEU A 26 7.78 -8.25 -1.56
CA LEU A 26 7.32 -6.88 -1.80
C LEU A 26 7.92 -6.29 -3.09
N SER A 27 9.23 -6.40 -3.30
CA SER A 27 9.87 -5.95 -4.54
C SER A 27 9.44 -6.74 -5.78
N SER A 28 8.99 -7.99 -5.63
CA SER A 28 8.39 -8.73 -6.75
C SER A 28 7.02 -8.18 -7.16
N LEU A 29 6.34 -7.44 -6.26
CA LEU A 29 5.13 -6.69 -6.60
C LEU A 29 5.45 -5.36 -7.30
N GLU A 30 6.70 -4.88 -7.25
CA GLU A 30 7.17 -3.69 -7.97
C GLU A 30 7.49 -3.97 -9.45
N VAL A 31 7.11 -5.15 -9.97
CA VAL A 31 7.23 -5.54 -11.40
C VAL A 31 6.01 -5.11 -12.22
N LEU A 32 5.20 -4.20 -11.69
CA LEU A 32 4.14 -3.56 -12.47
C LEU A 32 4.81 -2.57 -13.43
N SER A 33 4.47 -2.64 -14.72
CA SER A 33 4.87 -1.60 -15.65
C SER A 33 4.29 -0.27 -15.19
N ASP A 34 4.91 0.85 -15.58
CA ASP A 34 4.38 2.19 -15.28
C ASP A 34 2.89 2.31 -15.68
N ALA A 35 2.49 1.66 -16.78
CA ALA A 35 1.11 1.58 -17.24
C ALA A 35 0.19 0.82 -16.28
N GLU A 36 0.66 -0.26 -15.68
CA GLU A 36 -0.10 -1.05 -14.70
C GLU A 36 -0.18 -0.33 -13.35
N ILE A 37 0.88 0.38 -12.96
CA ILE A 37 0.87 1.29 -11.80
C ILE A 37 -0.15 2.42 -12.02
N GLU A 38 -0.12 3.06 -13.18
CA GLU A 38 -1.05 4.12 -13.55
C GLU A 38 -2.51 3.62 -13.55
N ARG A 39 -2.76 2.42 -14.10
CA ARG A 39 -4.07 1.77 -14.09
C ARG A 39 -4.59 1.60 -12.65
N LEU A 40 -3.80 1.03 -11.75
CA LEU A 40 -4.20 0.80 -10.37
C LEU A 40 -4.42 2.10 -9.60
N TRP A 41 -3.59 3.12 -9.82
CA TRP A 41 -3.78 4.44 -9.22
C TRP A 41 -5.06 5.11 -9.70
N ASN A 42 -5.38 5.00 -10.99
CA ASN A 42 -6.63 5.52 -11.55
C ASN A 42 -7.86 4.79 -10.97
N GLU A 43 -7.82 3.46 -10.86
CA GLU A 43 -8.88 2.67 -10.23
C GLU A 43 -9.12 3.08 -8.78
N GLU A 44 -8.04 3.24 -8.00
CA GLU A 44 -8.13 3.67 -6.61
C GLU A 44 -8.63 5.13 -6.47
N ALA A 45 -8.21 6.03 -7.35
CA ALA A 45 -8.67 7.41 -7.36
C ALA A 45 -10.19 7.49 -7.62
N LEU A 46 -10.69 6.75 -8.61
CA LEU A 46 -12.12 6.67 -8.92
C LEU A 46 -12.91 6.08 -7.74
N ARG A 47 -12.42 4.98 -7.16
CA ARG A 47 -13.06 4.35 -6.00
C ARG A 47 -13.14 5.32 -4.82
N ARG A 48 -12.06 6.05 -4.51
CA ARG A 48 -12.06 7.03 -3.42
C ARG A 48 -12.99 8.21 -3.68
N ASN A 49 -13.06 8.68 -4.93
CA ASN A 49 -13.99 9.73 -5.30
C ASN A 49 -15.44 9.28 -5.07
N GLU A 50 -15.79 8.07 -5.50
CA GLU A 50 -17.13 7.52 -5.28
C GLU A 50 -17.47 7.35 -3.80
N GLU A 51 -16.52 6.92 -2.96
CA GLU A 51 -16.72 6.81 -1.52
C GLU A 51 -16.92 8.19 -0.84
N LEU A 52 -16.27 9.24 -1.34
CA LEU A 52 -16.51 10.62 -0.89
C LEU A 52 -17.88 11.13 -1.31
N GLU A 53 -18.26 10.95 -2.58
CA GLU A 53 -19.59 11.34 -3.10
C GLU A 53 -20.73 10.63 -2.35
N LYS A 54 -20.51 9.36 -1.98
CA LYS A 54 -21.48 8.57 -1.19
C LYS A 54 -21.42 8.85 0.31
N GLY A 55 -20.55 9.74 0.78
CA GLY A 55 -20.39 10.07 2.20
C GLY A 55 -19.85 8.92 3.07
N LYS A 56 -19.25 7.89 2.45
CA LYS A 56 -18.63 6.76 3.15
C LYS A 56 -17.21 7.06 3.62
N ALA A 57 -16.58 8.07 3.03
CA ALA A 57 -15.29 8.61 3.44
C ALA A 57 -15.42 10.06 3.90
N THR A 58 -14.54 10.50 4.80
CA THR A 58 -14.47 11.89 5.28
C THR A 58 -13.27 12.61 4.68
N ALA A 59 -13.48 13.84 4.21
CA ALA A 59 -12.41 14.70 3.72
C ALA A 59 -11.82 15.53 4.89
N ARG A 60 -10.52 15.83 4.79
CA ARG A 60 -9.86 16.81 5.65
C ARG A 60 -9.64 18.11 4.86
N PRO A 61 -9.75 19.29 5.49
CA PRO A 61 -9.41 20.56 4.84
C PRO A 61 -7.96 20.54 4.33
N ALA A 62 -7.76 20.95 3.07
CA ALA A 62 -6.44 20.92 2.43
C ALA A 62 -5.39 21.74 3.20
N GLN A 63 -5.79 22.86 3.81
CA GLN A 63 -4.91 23.72 4.60
C GLN A 63 -4.30 22.99 5.81
N ASP A 64 -5.11 22.19 6.52
CA ASP A 64 -4.64 21.40 7.65
C ASP A 64 -3.64 20.32 7.20
N VAL A 65 -3.96 19.62 6.10
CA VAL A 65 -3.10 18.59 5.54
C VAL A 65 -1.74 19.16 5.13
N ILE A 66 -1.72 20.31 4.45
CA ILE A 66 -0.49 20.99 4.02
C ILE A 66 0.32 21.48 5.22
N ARG A 67 -0.32 22.10 6.21
CA ARG A 67 0.34 22.56 7.45
C ARG A 67 1.04 21.39 8.15
N ASP A 68 0.31 20.29 8.38
CA ASP A 68 0.83 19.12 9.08
C ASP A 68 1.98 18.45 8.31
N ALA A 69 1.92 18.42 6.97
CA ALA A 69 2.98 17.88 6.13
C ALA A 69 4.27 18.70 6.22
N ARG A 70 4.16 20.04 6.19
CA ARG A 70 5.32 20.93 6.35
C ARG A 70 5.96 20.79 7.73
N ALA A 71 5.16 20.70 8.78
CA ALA A 71 5.65 20.51 10.15
C ALA A 71 6.38 19.18 10.37
N ARG A 72 6.11 18.14 9.55
CA ARG A 72 6.84 16.86 9.60
C ARG A 72 8.14 16.86 8.80
N ALA A 73 8.30 17.80 7.87
CA ALA A 73 9.48 17.90 7.01
C ALA A 73 10.58 18.81 7.60
N SER A 74 10.29 19.50 8.71
CA SER A 74 11.20 20.33 9.51
C SER A 74 11.73 19.55 10.70
#